data_AF-A0A5M8PC24-F1
#
_entry.id   AF-A0A5M8PC24-F1
#
_cell.length_a   1.000
_cell.length_b   1.000
_cell.length_c   1.000
_cell.angle_alpha   90.00
_cell.angle_beta   90.00
_cell.angle_gamma   90.00
#
_symmetry.space_group_name_H-M   'P 1'
#
loop_
_entity.id
_entity.type
_entity.pdbx_description
1 polymer ?
#
loop_
_entity_poly.entity_id
_entity_poly.type
_entity_poly.pdbx_seq_one_letter_code
_entity_poly.pdbx_strand_id
1 'polypeptide(L)'
;MRASTSIITALTHFTAFGRAIPILSDNPVLLAARGRHCDNAPSVVAGAFLENSALRSESPKLGPRVQDTSPAVWCGFGSKTYISVDYDSDIHDQSWNMVDDFLDSIGAVIRNEIRTAGDSLIPGGLITYQNAGLLLRSQNANNHQQTWGVLGSGVSALSDYMIDQKNQGYTPSFVTFLLYDGPNQVANATFSPRTLYG
;
A
#
# COMPACT_ATOMS: atom_id res chain seq x y z
N MET A 1 -75.79 -16.75 10.78
CA MET A 1 -74.89 -16.77 9.61
C MET A 1 -73.45 -16.69 10.10
N ARG A 2 -72.69 -17.74 9.76
CA ARG A 2 -71.23 -17.87 9.55
C ARG A 2 -70.25 -17.07 10.43
N ALA A 3 -69.43 -17.86 11.13
CA ALA A 3 -68.16 -17.53 11.76
C ALA A 3 -67.12 -16.97 10.77
N SER A 4 -66.09 -16.29 11.29
CA SER A 4 -64.71 -16.66 10.96
C SER A 4 -63.70 -16.02 11.93
N THR A 5 -62.78 -16.87 12.36
CA THR A 5 -61.72 -16.73 13.34
C THR A 5 -60.49 -15.97 12.84
N SER A 6 -59.78 -15.37 13.80
CA SER A 6 -58.46 -14.73 13.72
C SER A 6 -57.38 -15.56 13.04
N ILE A 7 -56.45 -14.91 12.34
CA ILE A 7 -55.08 -15.44 12.10
C ILE A 7 -54.07 -14.31 12.33
N ILE A 8 -53.28 -14.45 13.41
CA ILE A 8 -52.09 -13.67 13.73
C ILE A 8 -50.92 -14.36 13.04
N THR A 9 -50.31 -13.73 12.03
CA THR A 9 -49.05 -14.21 11.43
C THR A 9 -47.88 -13.74 12.28
N ALA A 10 -47.34 -14.64 13.10
CA ALA A 10 -46.07 -14.47 13.79
C ALA A 10 -44.91 -14.79 12.83
N LEU A 11 -44.06 -13.80 12.54
CA LEU A 11 -42.86 -13.97 11.73
C LEU A 11 -41.66 -14.24 12.66
N THR A 12 -41.40 -15.53 12.93
CA THR A 12 -40.26 -15.97 13.72
C THR A 12 -38.97 -15.90 12.90
N HIS A 13 -37.98 -15.16 13.42
CA HIS A 13 -36.64 -15.03 12.88
C HIS A 13 -35.91 -16.38 12.92
N PHE A 14 -35.39 -16.84 11.78
CA PHE A 14 -34.38 -17.89 11.74
C PHE A 14 -33.01 -17.28 12.06
N THR A 15 -32.64 -17.21 13.34
CA THR A 15 -31.24 -17.05 13.73
C THR A 15 -30.57 -18.41 13.72
N ALA A 16 -30.00 -18.78 12.57
CA ALA A 16 -29.13 -19.94 12.49
C ALA A 16 -27.83 -19.62 13.25
N PHE A 17 -27.73 -20.08 14.50
CA PHE A 17 -26.46 -20.17 15.19
C PHE A 17 -25.63 -21.27 14.51
N GLY A 18 -24.85 -20.88 13.51
CA GLY A 18 -23.81 -21.72 12.95
C GLY A 18 -22.77 -22.00 14.03
N ARG A 19 -22.88 -23.15 14.71
CA ARG A 19 -21.78 -23.68 15.50
C ARG A 19 -20.68 -24.04 14.52
N ALA A 20 -19.64 -23.22 14.45
CA ALA A 20 -18.37 -23.61 13.87
C ALA A 20 -17.82 -24.74 14.74
N ILE A 21 -18.01 -25.99 14.29
CA ILE A 21 -17.33 -27.13 14.87
C ILE A 21 -15.86 -26.98 14.45
N PRO A 22 -14.90 -26.90 15.38
CA PRO A 22 -13.50 -26.97 15.00
C PRO A 22 -13.29 -28.36 14.39
N ILE A 23 -13.02 -28.41 13.09
CA ILE A 23 -12.57 -29.63 12.42
C ILE A 23 -11.19 -29.92 13.02
N LEU A 24 -11.13 -30.87 13.96
CA LEU A 24 -9.91 -31.55 14.35
C LEU A 24 -9.47 -32.38 13.13
N SER A 25 -8.74 -31.72 12.24
CA SER A 25 -8.03 -32.36 11.13
C SER A 25 -6.68 -32.82 11.65
N ASP A 26 -6.49 -34.14 11.74
CA ASP A 26 -5.18 -34.77 11.99
C ASP A 26 -4.21 -34.62 10.81
N ASN A 27 -4.66 -34.04 9.70
CA ASN A 27 -3.75 -33.54 8.68
C ASN A 27 -3.26 -32.16 9.12
N PRO A 28 -1.94 -31.95 9.33
CA PRO A 28 -1.43 -30.61 9.49
C PRO A 28 -1.93 -29.82 8.29
N VAL A 29 -2.67 -28.74 8.55
CA VAL A 29 -2.90 -27.72 7.54
C VAL A 29 -1.50 -27.29 7.14
N LEU A 30 -1.01 -27.81 6.00
CA LEU A 30 0.11 -27.24 5.32
C LEU A 30 -0.33 -25.80 5.07
N LEU A 31 0.12 -24.90 5.94
CA LEU A 31 0.02 -23.46 5.72
C LEU A 31 0.58 -23.28 4.32
N ALA A 32 -0.32 -23.03 3.35
CA ALA A 32 0.09 -22.79 1.99
C ALA A 32 1.18 -21.73 2.07
N ALA A 33 2.34 -22.01 1.48
CA ALA A 33 3.49 -21.12 1.53
C ALA A 33 2.97 -19.72 1.16
N ARG A 34 3.14 -18.76 2.08
CA ARG A 34 2.68 -17.39 1.86
C ARG A 34 3.26 -16.94 0.52
N GLY A 35 2.39 -16.52 -0.38
CA GLY A 35 2.77 -16.20 -1.76
C GLY A 35 3.91 -15.19 -1.79
N ARG A 36 4.74 -15.32 -2.82
CA ARG A 36 5.71 -14.34 -3.32
C ARG A 36 5.41 -12.88 -2.89
N HIS A 37 6.32 -12.28 -2.11
CA HIS A 37 6.27 -10.91 -1.58
C HIS A 37 7.48 -10.09 -2.09
N CYS A 38 7.29 -8.78 -2.27
CA CYS A 38 8.34 -7.82 -2.62
C CYS A 38 9.08 -7.41 -1.33
N ASP A 39 10.41 -7.41 -1.31
CA ASP A 39 11.19 -7.02 -0.11
C ASP A 39 12.24 -5.95 -0.45
N ASN A 40 12.45 -5.01 0.49
CA ASN A 40 13.41 -3.91 0.35
C ASN A 40 14.79 -4.39 0.79
N ALA A 41 15.41 -5.24 -0.02
CA ALA A 41 16.75 -5.76 0.25
C ALA A 41 17.77 -5.22 -0.78
N PRO A 42 18.98 -4.82 -0.35
CA PRO A 42 19.99 -4.17 -1.22
C PRO A 42 20.43 -4.98 -2.45
N SER A 43 20.17 -6.29 -2.48
CA SER A 43 20.57 -7.21 -3.54
C SER A 43 19.38 -7.78 -4.32
N VAL A 44 18.17 -7.26 -4.11
CA VAL A 44 16.96 -7.77 -4.72
C VAL A 44 16.57 -6.85 -5.87
N VAL A 45 16.44 -7.43 -7.06
CA VAL A 45 15.95 -6.71 -8.23
C VAL A 45 14.56 -6.17 -7.93
N ALA A 46 14.34 -4.91 -8.23
CA ALA A 46 13.02 -4.26 -8.31
C ALA A 46 11.88 -5.20 -8.72
N GLY A 47 10.87 -5.37 -7.86
CA GLY A 47 9.70 -6.22 -8.15
C GLY A 47 9.99 -7.73 -8.19
N ALA A 48 11.21 -8.17 -7.87
CA ALA A 48 11.53 -9.58 -7.74
C ALA A 48 10.86 -10.14 -6.49
N PHE A 49 10.04 -11.15 -6.72
CA PHE A 49 9.40 -11.88 -5.65
C PHE A 49 10.40 -12.81 -4.97
N LEU A 50 10.64 -12.61 -3.68
CA LEU A 50 11.44 -13.57 -2.91
C LEU A 50 10.62 -14.84 -2.67
N GLU A 51 11.18 -15.99 -3.06
CA GLU A 51 10.69 -17.30 -2.64
C GLU A 51 11.20 -17.59 -1.22
N ASN A 52 10.32 -18.02 -0.32
CA ASN A 52 10.66 -18.37 1.08
C ASN A 52 11.80 -19.41 1.20
N SER A 53 12.13 -20.12 0.11
CA SER A 53 13.20 -21.12 0.04
C SER A 53 14.60 -20.54 -0.20
N ALA A 54 14.74 -19.25 -0.56
CA ALA A 54 16.04 -18.62 -0.81
C ALA A 54 16.79 -18.21 0.48
N LEU A 55 16.19 -18.37 1.66
CA LEU A 55 16.85 -18.15 2.96
C LEU A 55 17.79 -19.29 3.37
N ARG A 56 17.99 -20.33 2.54
CA ARG A 56 19.00 -21.35 2.81
C ARG A 56 20.29 -21.07 2.03
N SER A 57 21.24 -20.54 2.78
CA SER A 57 22.67 -20.74 2.60
C SER A 57 23.29 -20.12 1.35
N GLU A 58 23.50 -18.81 1.41
CA GLU A 58 24.81 -18.22 1.14
C GLU A 58 24.78 -16.81 1.72
N SER A 59 25.70 -16.49 2.64
CA SER A 59 25.88 -15.11 3.10
C SER A 59 26.13 -14.24 1.87
N PRO A 60 25.25 -13.28 1.53
CA PRO A 60 25.48 -12.44 0.38
C PRO A 60 26.80 -11.71 0.62
N LYS A 61 27.78 -11.92 -0.26
CA LYS A 61 28.96 -11.05 -0.30
C LYS A 61 28.41 -9.65 -0.51
N LEU A 62 28.58 -8.78 0.49
CA LEU A 62 28.27 -7.36 0.41
C LEU A 62 29.04 -6.80 -0.79
N GLY A 63 28.39 -6.73 -1.94
CA GLY A 63 28.89 -5.99 -3.08
C GLY A 63 28.89 -4.50 -2.75
N PRO A 64 29.75 -3.69 -3.40
CA PRO A 64 29.65 -2.25 -3.30
C PRO A 64 28.21 -1.81 -3.62
N ARG A 65 27.66 -0.97 -2.74
CA ARG A 65 26.32 -0.39 -2.86
C ARG A 65 26.22 0.20 -4.26
N VAL A 66 25.37 -0.37 -5.11
CA VAL A 66 25.09 0.22 -6.42
C VAL A 66 24.36 1.53 -6.13
N GLN A 67 25.14 2.60 -6.13
CA GLN A 67 24.67 3.98 -6.15
C GLN A 67 23.91 4.20 -7.46
N ASP A 68 22.77 4.88 -7.36
CA ASP A 68 22.16 5.66 -8.45
C ASP A 68 21.62 4.93 -9.68
N THR A 69 20.82 3.87 -9.53
CA THR A 69 19.88 3.51 -10.61
C THR A 69 18.53 4.12 -10.33
N SER A 70 18.27 5.31 -10.89
CA SER A 70 16.91 5.80 -11.10
C SER A 70 16.29 5.01 -12.28
N PRO A 71 15.07 4.47 -12.14
CA PRO A 71 14.22 4.54 -10.96
C PRO A 71 14.63 3.56 -9.84
N ALA A 72 14.56 4.03 -8.60
CA ALA A 72 14.69 3.20 -7.41
C ALA A 72 13.36 2.48 -7.14
N VAL A 73 13.39 1.18 -6.81
CA VAL A 73 12.16 0.45 -6.49
C VAL A 73 12.04 0.18 -5.01
N TRP A 74 10.86 0.47 -4.46
CA TRP A 74 10.56 0.33 -3.04
C TRP A 74 9.24 -0.42 -2.82
N CYS A 75 9.30 -1.51 -2.08
CA CYS A 75 8.19 -2.40 -1.77
C CYS A 75 7.34 -1.88 -0.62
N GLY A 76 6.03 -2.08 -0.71
CA GLY A 76 5.10 -1.90 0.38
C GLY A 76 5.10 -3.12 1.30
N PHE A 77 5.29 -2.90 2.61
CA PHE A 77 5.42 -3.95 3.60
C PHE A 77 4.27 -4.98 3.57
N GLY A 78 4.62 -6.27 3.55
CA GLY A 78 3.66 -7.38 3.58
C GLY A 78 2.75 -7.50 2.36
N SER A 79 3.04 -6.81 1.25
CA SER A 79 2.17 -6.73 0.06
C SER A 79 2.88 -7.07 -1.27
N LYS A 80 2.13 -7.22 -2.35
CA LYS A 80 2.71 -7.26 -3.71
C LYS A 80 2.87 -5.87 -4.32
N THR A 81 2.48 -4.83 -3.59
CA THR A 81 2.52 -3.46 -4.04
C THR A 81 3.93 -2.91 -3.90
N TYR A 82 4.37 -2.15 -4.89
CA TYR A 82 5.64 -1.43 -4.85
C TYR A 82 5.54 -0.13 -5.65
N ILE A 83 6.50 0.76 -5.41
CA ILE A 83 6.69 2.00 -6.17
C ILE A 83 8.00 1.94 -6.94
N SER A 84 7.99 2.50 -8.15
CA SER A 84 9.19 2.80 -8.95
C SER A 84 9.38 4.30 -8.91
N VAL A 85 10.38 4.76 -8.16
CA VAL A 85 10.60 6.15 -7.76
C VAL A 85 11.71 6.76 -8.60
N ASP A 86 11.38 7.86 -9.26
CA ASP A 86 12.34 8.74 -9.92
C ASP A 86 12.51 10.02 -9.09
N TYR A 87 13.74 10.30 -8.71
CA TYR A 87 14.12 11.54 -8.08
C TYR A 87 14.02 12.68 -9.10
N ASP A 88 13.40 13.79 -8.70
CA ASP A 88 13.30 14.99 -9.53
C ASP A 88 14.26 16.08 -9.01
N SER A 89 13.99 16.60 -7.80
CA SER A 89 14.80 17.66 -7.20
C SER A 89 14.71 17.64 -5.67
N ASP A 90 15.54 18.45 -5.02
CA ASP A 90 15.42 18.68 -3.58
C ASP A 90 14.24 19.63 -3.26
N ILE A 91 13.72 19.50 -2.05
CA ILE A 91 12.74 20.41 -1.46
C ILE A 91 13.42 21.18 -0.31
N HIS A 92 14.04 22.30 -0.66
CA HIS A 92 14.86 23.08 0.30
C HIS A 92 14.05 23.79 1.40
N ASP A 93 12.77 24.08 1.14
CA ASP A 93 11.91 24.82 2.09
C ASP A 93 11.10 23.92 3.02
N GLN A 94 11.41 22.61 3.08
CA GLN A 94 10.69 21.64 3.90
C GLN A 94 11.66 20.89 4.81
N SER A 95 11.19 20.58 6.02
CA SER A 95 11.94 19.75 6.97
C SER A 95 11.51 18.29 6.88
N TRP A 96 12.38 17.35 7.28
CA TRP A 96 12.02 15.94 7.39
C TRP A 96 10.80 15.71 8.31
N ASN A 97 10.63 16.50 9.38
CA ASN A 97 9.45 16.40 10.24
C ASN A 97 8.16 16.74 9.49
N MET A 98 8.19 17.71 8.57
CA MET A 98 7.03 18.04 7.75
C MET A 98 6.69 16.94 6.75
N VAL A 99 7.71 16.27 6.19
CA VAL A 99 7.51 15.09 5.33
C VAL A 99 6.90 13.93 6.12
N ASP A 100 7.44 13.65 7.30
CA ASP A 100 6.95 12.59 8.20
C ASP A 100 5.48 12.87 8.59
N ASP A 101 5.18 14.08 9.08
CA ASP A 101 3.81 14.51 9.45
C ASP A 101 2.85 14.43 8.26
N PHE A 102 3.29 14.84 7.06
CA PHE A 102 2.47 14.77 5.86
C PHE A 102 2.11 13.33 5.50
N LEU A 103 3.10 12.43 5.46
CA LEU A 103 2.92 11.03 5.09
C LEU A 103 2.07 10.28 6.12
N ASP A 104 2.26 10.56 7.42
CA ASP A 104 1.42 10.04 8.49
C ASP A 104 -0.03 10.51 8.36
N SER A 105 -0.23 11.79 8.02
CA SER A 105 -1.56 12.38 7.87
C SER A 105 -2.34 11.79 6.71
N ILE A 106 -1.74 11.63 5.52
CA ILE A 106 -2.41 10.92 4.41
C ILE A 106 -2.60 9.44 4.72
N GLY A 107 -1.65 8.80 5.40
CA GLY A 107 -1.83 7.44 5.88
C GLY A 107 -3.06 7.30 6.79
N ALA A 108 -3.33 8.29 7.65
CA ALA A 108 -4.52 8.32 8.49
C ALA A 108 -5.81 8.51 7.68
N VAL A 109 -5.80 9.37 6.65
CA VAL A 109 -6.94 9.54 5.72
C VAL A 109 -7.26 8.21 5.03
N ILE A 110 -6.26 7.55 4.46
CA ILE A 110 -6.44 6.27 3.76
C ILE A 110 -6.98 5.20 4.71
N ARG A 111 -6.40 5.07 5.91
CA ARG A 111 -6.91 4.12 6.93
C ARG A 111 -8.34 4.43 7.33
N ASN A 112 -8.72 5.71 7.41
CA ASN A 112 -10.08 6.08 7.72
C ASN A 112 -11.06 5.66 6.61
N GLU A 113 -10.73 5.92 5.34
CA GLU A 113 -11.54 5.49 4.19
C GLU A 113 -11.72 3.97 4.16
N ILE A 114 -10.64 3.21 4.36
CA ILE A 114 -10.72 1.75 4.42
C ILE A 114 -11.60 1.29 5.59
N ARG A 115 -11.53 1.95 6.74
CA ARG A 115 -12.35 1.60 7.91
C ARG A 115 -13.84 1.92 7.70
N THR A 116 -14.16 3.01 7.02
CA THR A 116 -15.55 3.48 6.86
C THR A 116 -16.23 2.85 5.65
N ALA A 117 -15.52 2.70 4.54
CA ALA A 117 -16.06 2.27 3.25
C ALA A 117 -15.44 0.96 2.71
N GLY A 118 -14.46 0.39 3.41
CA GLY A 118 -13.71 -0.78 2.94
C GLY A 118 -12.61 -0.42 1.95
N ASP A 119 -11.84 -1.43 1.52
CA ASP A 119 -10.88 -1.27 0.43
C ASP A 119 -11.62 -1.17 -0.92
N SER A 120 -12.00 0.05 -1.27
CA SER A 120 -12.78 0.39 -2.45
C SER A 120 -11.95 1.19 -3.45
N LEU A 121 -12.49 1.36 -4.66
CA LEU A 121 -11.86 2.19 -5.68
C LEU A 121 -11.76 3.64 -5.24
N ILE A 122 -10.64 4.28 -5.57
CA ILE A 122 -10.52 5.73 -5.43
C ILE A 122 -11.50 6.40 -6.41
N PRO A 123 -12.44 7.24 -5.93
CA PRO A 123 -13.41 7.90 -6.79
C PRO A 123 -12.71 8.72 -7.89
N GLY A 124 -13.14 8.53 -9.15
CA GLY A 124 -12.53 9.19 -10.30
C GLY A 124 -11.09 8.76 -10.63
N GLY A 125 -10.53 7.78 -9.90
CA GLY A 125 -9.17 7.30 -10.11
C GLY A 125 -8.11 8.37 -9.86
N LEU A 126 -8.42 9.41 -9.09
CA LEU A 126 -7.51 10.52 -8.79
C LEU A 126 -7.63 10.88 -7.32
N ILE A 127 -6.49 10.99 -6.65
CA ILE A 127 -6.38 11.64 -5.36
C ILE A 127 -5.38 12.78 -5.45
N THR A 128 -5.72 13.89 -4.81
CA THR A 128 -4.80 14.99 -4.53
C THR A 128 -4.95 15.33 -3.07
N TYR A 129 -3.88 15.17 -2.31
CA TYR A 129 -3.82 15.49 -0.90
C TYR A 129 -2.74 16.54 -0.68
N GLN A 130 -3.07 17.57 0.09
CA GLN A 130 -2.21 18.72 0.33
C GLN A 130 -2.24 19.05 1.81
N ASN A 131 -1.07 19.21 2.40
CA ASN A 131 -0.91 19.62 3.79
C ASN A 131 0.49 20.22 3.98
N ALA A 132 0.64 21.19 4.87
CA ALA A 132 1.92 21.77 5.27
C ALA A 132 2.85 22.23 4.11
N GLY A 133 2.30 22.63 2.97
CA GLY A 133 3.11 23.05 1.80
C GLY A 133 3.64 21.90 0.94
N LEU A 134 3.25 20.66 1.25
CA LEU A 134 3.51 19.46 0.47
C LEU A 134 2.24 19.01 -0.26
N LEU A 135 2.43 18.22 -1.32
CA LEU A 135 1.38 17.69 -2.17
C LEU A 135 1.71 16.24 -2.55
N LEU A 136 0.72 15.36 -2.42
CA LEU A 136 0.71 14.04 -3.03
C LEU A 136 -0.43 14.00 -4.04
N ARG A 137 -0.10 13.70 -5.29
CA ARG A 137 -1.08 13.43 -6.33
C ARG A 137 -0.84 12.03 -6.86
N SER A 138 -1.91 11.25 -6.99
CA SER A 138 -1.86 9.92 -7.58
C SER A 138 -3.05 9.74 -8.50
N GLN A 139 -2.78 9.31 -9.73
CA GLN A 139 -3.75 9.18 -10.80
C GLN A 139 -3.65 7.81 -11.45
N ASN A 140 -4.80 7.18 -11.65
CA ASN A 140 -4.99 5.91 -12.31
C ASN A 140 -4.20 5.84 -13.64
N ALA A 141 -3.44 4.77 -13.80
CA ALA A 141 -2.69 4.48 -15.00
C ALA A 141 -3.58 3.72 -16.01
N ASN A 142 -4.31 4.46 -16.84
CA ASN A 142 -5.00 3.94 -18.03
C ASN A 142 -5.90 2.72 -17.77
N ASN A 143 -6.84 2.85 -16.82
CA ASN A 143 -7.88 1.86 -16.50
C ASN A 143 -7.43 0.68 -15.62
N HIS A 144 -6.23 0.74 -15.04
CA HIS A 144 -5.86 -0.16 -13.95
C HIS A 144 -6.43 0.39 -12.64
N GLN A 145 -7.35 -0.35 -12.04
CA GLN A 145 -8.10 0.08 -10.87
C GLN A 145 -7.18 0.35 -9.68
N GLN A 146 -7.22 1.59 -9.17
CA GLN A 146 -6.52 1.99 -7.96
C GLN A 146 -7.49 1.93 -6.78
N THR A 147 -7.17 1.13 -5.77
CA THR A 147 -7.94 1.07 -4.52
C THR A 147 -7.23 1.85 -3.41
N TRP A 148 -7.97 2.13 -2.33
CA TRP A 148 -7.41 2.75 -1.13
C TRP A 148 -6.31 1.91 -0.48
N GLY A 149 -6.45 0.59 -0.46
CA GLY A 149 -5.46 -0.35 0.07
C GLY A 149 -4.16 -0.33 -0.72
N VAL A 150 -4.25 -0.33 -2.06
CA VAL A 150 -3.07 -0.24 -2.92
C VAL A 150 -2.37 1.11 -2.78
N LEU A 151 -3.13 2.21 -2.72
CA LEU A 151 -2.55 3.53 -2.42
C LEU A 151 -1.89 3.57 -1.04
N GLY A 152 -2.52 3.01 -0.01
CA GLY A 152 -1.97 2.94 1.35
C GLY A 152 -0.65 2.20 1.41
N SER A 153 -0.55 1.08 0.68
CA SER A 153 0.70 0.34 0.56
C SER A 153 1.78 1.13 -0.20
N GLY A 154 1.40 1.85 -1.26
CA GLY A 154 2.30 2.76 -1.98
C GLY A 154 2.81 3.92 -1.11
N VAL A 155 1.94 4.55 -0.33
CA VAL A 155 2.33 5.60 0.64
C VAL A 155 3.26 5.04 1.71
N SER A 156 3.02 3.81 2.17
CA SER A 156 3.95 3.14 3.10
C SER A 156 5.32 2.90 2.48
N ALA A 157 5.39 2.49 1.22
CA ALA A 157 6.65 2.31 0.50
C ALA A 157 7.37 3.65 0.31
N LEU A 158 6.63 4.72 -0.01
CA LEU A 158 7.18 6.07 -0.13
C LEU A 158 7.75 6.57 1.21
N SER A 159 7.04 6.32 2.30
CA SER A 159 7.51 6.64 3.65
C SER A 159 8.82 5.94 4.00
N ASP A 160 8.91 4.63 3.72
CA ASP A 160 10.13 3.87 3.94
C ASP A 160 11.30 4.35 3.07
N TYR A 161 11.04 4.69 1.80
CA TYR A 161 12.03 5.30 0.90
C TYR A 161 12.54 6.64 1.46
N MET A 162 11.64 7.51 1.92
CA MET A 162 11.98 8.82 2.51
C MET A 162 12.80 8.67 3.80
N ILE A 163 12.49 7.67 4.64
CA ILE A 163 13.28 7.35 5.82
C ILE A 163 14.69 6.90 5.44
N ASP A 164 14.84 6.06 4.41
CA ASP A 164 16.15 5.65 3.92
C ASP A 164 16.95 6.86 3.39
N GLN A 165 16.33 7.76 2.64
CA GLN A 165 16.97 9.01 2.18
C GLN A 165 17.45 9.87 3.36
N LYS A 166 16.59 10.07 4.37
CA LYS A 166 16.90 10.79 5.61
C LYS A 166 18.09 10.18 6.34
N ASN A 167 18.12 8.85 6.48
CA ASN A 167 19.21 8.12 7.15
C ASN A 167 20.54 8.23 6.39
N GLN A 168 20.50 8.45 5.08
CA GLN A 168 21.68 8.70 4.26
C GLN A 168 22.17 10.15 4.30
N GLY A 169 21.45 11.04 4.99
CA GLY A 169 21.82 12.46 5.11
C GLY A 169 21.39 13.31 3.92
N TYR A 170 20.49 12.81 3.07
CA TYR A 170 19.92 13.62 1.99
C TYR A 170 18.91 14.64 2.50
N THR A 171 18.64 15.64 1.67
CA THR A 171 17.52 16.57 1.82
C THR A 171 16.21 15.91 1.39
N PRO A 172 15.05 16.35 1.93
CA PRO A 172 13.76 15.96 1.40
C PRO A 172 13.68 16.14 -0.11
N SER A 173 13.13 15.17 -0.82
CA SER A 173 13.10 15.16 -2.29
C SER A 173 11.69 15.24 -2.85
N PHE A 174 11.57 15.96 -3.97
CA PHE A 174 10.48 15.83 -4.91
C PHE A 174 10.75 14.56 -5.71
N VAL A 175 9.79 13.63 -5.67
CA VAL A 175 9.82 12.43 -6.48
C VAL A 175 8.57 12.28 -7.34
N THR A 176 8.76 11.70 -8.52
CA THR A 176 7.68 11.06 -9.27
C THR A 176 7.78 9.56 -9.08
N PHE A 177 6.66 8.87 -9.09
CA PHE A 177 6.70 7.42 -8.97
C PHE A 177 5.53 6.73 -9.66
N LEU A 178 5.81 5.53 -10.14
CA LEU A 178 4.81 4.61 -10.65
C LEU A 178 4.40 3.67 -9.51
N LEU A 179 3.10 3.47 -9.32
CA LEU A 179 2.56 2.55 -8.32
C LEU A 179 2.12 1.26 -8.99
N TYR A 180 2.62 0.12 -8.50
CA TYR A 180 2.31 -1.21 -9.01
C TYR A 180 1.61 -2.05 -7.95
N ASP A 181 0.65 -2.89 -8.37
CA ASP A 181 0.12 -4.01 -7.62
C ASP A 181 0.53 -5.32 -8.31
N GLY A 182 1.58 -5.95 -7.77
CA GLY A 182 2.27 -7.05 -8.44
C GLY A 182 2.79 -6.61 -9.82
N PRO A 183 2.48 -7.34 -10.91
CA PRO A 183 2.98 -6.99 -12.23
C PRO A 183 2.23 -5.82 -12.90
N ASN A 184 1.15 -5.31 -12.30
CA ASN A 184 0.29 -4.32 -12.94
C ASN A 184 0.57 -2.92 -12.40
N GLN A 185 0.90 -1.98 -13.28
CA GLN A 185 0.91 -0.56 -12.92
C GLN A 185 -0.52 -0.09 -12.69
N VAL A 186 -0.81 0.51 -11.54
CA VAL A 186 -2.15 1.02 -11.19
C VAL A 186 -2.23 2.54 -11.17
N ALA A 187 -1.11 3.24 -10.95
CA ALA A 187 -1.11 4.69 -10.91
C ALA A 187 0.23 5.31 -11.33
N ASN A 188 0.15 6.58 -11.77
CA ASN A 188 1.25 7.53 -11.80
C ASN A 188 1.08 8.49 -10.62
N ALA A 189 2.15 8.82 -9.92
CA ALA A 189 2.08 9.65 -8.74
C ALA A 189 3.27 10.61 -8.61
N THR A 190 3.06 11.62 -7.77
CA THR A 190 4.01 12.70 -7.53
C THR A 190 3.91 13.10 -6.06
N PHE A 191 5.06 13.21 -5.41
CA PHE A 191 5.19 13.83 -4.09
C PHE A 191 6.08 15.06 -4.23
N SER A 192 5.52 16.26 -4.05
CA SER A 192 6.18 17.51 -4.41
C SER A 192 5.88 18.63 -3.42
N PRO A 193 6.60 19.76 -3.51
CA PRO A 193 6.11 21.03 -2.96
C PRO A 193 4.76 21.39 -3.59
N ARG A 194 3.90 22.04 -2.79
CA ARG A 194 2.60 22.53 -3.25
C ARG A 194 2.72 23.61 -4.33
N THR A 195 3.78 24.40 -4.29
CA THR A 195 4.01 25.56 -5.17
C THR A 195 4.16 25.21 -6.64
N LEU A 196 4.43 23.95 -6.99
CA LEU A 196 4.61 23.51 -8.38
C LEU A 196 3.29 23.34 -9.16
N TYR A 197 2.13 23.45 -8.50
CA TYR A 197 0.81 23.27 -9.11
C TYR A 197 -0.16 24.43 -8.82
N GLY A 198 0.38 25.64 -8.60
CA GLY A 198 -0.37 26.88 -8.35
C GLY A 198 -0.71 27.68 -9.60
#